data_AF-A0A2W1JZP4-F1
#
_entry.id   AF-A0A2W1JZP4-F1
#
_cell.length_a   1.000
_cell.length_b   1.000
_cell.length_c   1.000
_cell.angle_alpha   90.00
_cell.angle_beta   90.00
_cell.angle_gamma   90.00
#
_symmetry.space_group_name_H-M   'P 1'
#
loop_
_entity.id
_entity.type
_entity.pdbx_description
1 polymer ?
#
loop_
_entity_poly.entity_id
_entity_poly.type
_entity_poly.pdbx_seq_one_letter_code
_entity_poly.pdbx_strand_id
1 'polypeptide(L)'
;MLFLSSPRLFYYLRLSTNMETPNFLIWAVVVFGIAGFAIVSMVRAFRTPIAVLPFPDTVIDLPAISISDAVMADFVSSVATYKTGNYQDAISQMMPVVEQEPSCAEAWHNIGLAYANVGDNDKAVRSLLKASDAYEQHKTQAGIERLKQDLAILKAQG
;
A
#
# COMPACT_ATOMS: atom_id res chain seq x y z
N MET A 1 31.82 50.73 -64.90
CA MET A 1 32.04 50.62 -63.44
C MET A 1 30.93 49.76 -62.86
N LEU A 2 31.31 48.68 -62.20
CA LEU A 2 30.47 47.54 -61.84
C LEU A 2 29.68 47.75 -60.53
N PHE A 3 28.42 47.32 -60.58
CA PHE A 3 27.68 46.49 -59.61
C PHE A 3 27.31 47.01 -58.20
N LEU A 4 25.98 47.00 -58.01
CA LEU A 4 25.23 46.55 -56.83
C LEU A 4 25.16 47.48 -55.61
N SER A 5 24.24 48.43 -55.72
CA SER A 5 23.37 48.78 -54.60
C SER A 5 22.53 47.56 -54.22
N SER A 6 22.93 46.82 -53.18
CA SER A 6 22.18 45.70 -52.64
C SER A 6 21.43 46.10 -51.37
N PRO A 7 20.12 46.40 -51.43
CA PRO A 7 19.31 46.72 -50.24
C PRO A 7 18.91 45.47 -49.42
N ARG A 8 19.67 44.37 -49.52
CA ARG A 8 19.28 43.05 -48.99
C ARG A 8 19.65 42.81 -47.53
N LEU A 9 20.39 43.71 -46.89
CA LEU A 9 20.76 43.59 -45.46
C LEU A 9 19.67 44.07 -44.49
N PHE A 10 18.72 44.88 -44.95
CA PHE A 10 17.66 45.40 -44.08
C PHE A 10 16.52 44.40 -43.82
N TYR A 11 16.38 43.36 -44.66
CA TYR A 11 15.29 42.38 -44.53
C TYR A 11 15.49 41.38 -43.39
N TYR A 12 16.74 41.08 -43.00
CA TYR A 12 17.02 40.11 -41.93
C TYR A 12 16.87 40.70 -40.52
N LEU A 13 17.03 42.02 -40.35
CA LEU A 13 16.86 42.69 -39.05
C LEU A 13 15.39 42.93 -38.65
N ARG A 14 14.44 42.72 -39.57
CA ARG A 14 13.00 42.87 -39.32
C ARG A 14 12.25 41.56 -39.14
N LEU A 15 12.96 40.44 -39.03
CA LEU A 15 12.35 39.12 -38.76
C LEU A 15 12.55 38.64 -37.31
N SER A 16 13.05 39.50 -36.41
CA SER A 16 13.33 39.14 -35.01
C SER A 16 12.35 39.74 -34.00
N THR A 17 11.31 40.48 -34.42
CA THR A 17 10.44 41.23 -33.50
C THR A 17 8.94 41.04 -33.76
N ASN A 18 8.52 39.84 -34.20
CA ASN A 18 7.10 39.48 -34.22
C ASN A 18 6.86 38.23 -33.35
N MET A 19 7.43 38.22 -32.14
CA MET A 19 6.80 37.50 -31.05
C MET A 19 5.60 38.34 -30.63
N GLU A 20 4.49 38.21 -31.37
CA GLU A 20 3.23 38.79 -30.91
C GLU A 20 2.98 38.23 -29.52
N THR A 21 2.97 39.12 -28.52
CA THR A 21 2.68 38.81 -27.12
C THR A 21 1.53 37.79 -26.93
N PRO A 22 0.45 37.75 -27.74
CA PRO A 22 -0.55 36.67 -27.68
C PRO A 22 0.01 35.24 -27.86
N ASN A 23 0.98 35.01 -28.73
CA ASN A 23 1.53 33.66 -28.95
C ASN A 23 2.36 33.18 -27.76
N PHE A 24 3.15 34.07 -27.15
CA PHE A 24 3.92 33.75 -25.95
C PHE A 24 3.00 33.39 -24.78
N LEU A 25 1.88 34.10 -24.62
CA LEU A 25 0.88 33.81 -23.60
C LEU A 25 0.25 32.42 -23.77
N ILE A 26 -0.07 32.02 -25.02
CA ILE A 26 -0.61 30.69 -25.32
C ILE A 26 0.40 29.59 -24.95
N TRP A 27 1.65 29.73 -25.36
CA TRP A 27 2.71 28.78 -25.02
C TRP A 27 3.00 28.74 -23.51
N ALA A 28 2.94 29.88 -22.82
CA ALA A 28 3.11 29.94 -21.37
C ALA A 28 2.00 29.14 -20.65
N VAL A 29 0.73 29.31 -21.02
CA VAL A 29 -0.39 28.56 -20.43
C VAL A 29 -0.24 27.06 -20.64
N VAL A 30 0.19 26.62 -21.82
CA VAL A 30 0.43 25.20 -22.12
C VAL A 30 1.57 24.64 -21.26
N VAL A 31 2.70 25.33 -21.18
CA VAL A 31 3.86 24.88 -20.39
C VAL A 31 3.55 24.86 -18.88
N PHE A 32 2.90 25.89 -18.35
CA PHE A 32 2.49 25.92 -16.94
C PHE A 32 1.42 24.88 -16.62
N GLY A 33 0.51 24.56 -17.55
CA GLY A 33 -0.47 23.49 -17.39
C GLY A 33 0.18 22.11 -17.26
N ILE A 34 1.14 21.82 -18.15
CA ILE A 34 1.88 20.54 -18.13
C ILE A 34 2.76 20.45 -16.87
N ALA A 35 3.51 21.51 -16.55
CA ALA A 35 4.36 21.55 -15.36
C ALA A 35 3.55 21.46 -14.07
N GLY A 36 2.41 22.15 -14.00
CA GLY A 36 1.48 22.11 -12.87
C GLY A 36 0.91 20.71 -12.65
N PHE A 37 0.47 20.03 -13.72
CA PHE A 37 -0.01 18.66 -13.63
C PHE A 37 1.09 17.70 -13.13
N ALA A 38 2.31 17.82 -13.66
CA ALA A 38 3.45 17.01 -13.22
C ALA A 38 3.78 17.24 -11.74
N ILE A 39 3.85 18.49 -11.28
CA ILE A 39 4.12 18.83 -9.88
C ILE A 39 3.00 18.32 -8.97
N VAL A 40 1.73 18.47 -9.37
CA VAL A 40 0.60 17.95 -8.60
C VAL A 40 0.66 16.43 -8.50
N SER A 41 0.96 15.72 -9.60
CA SER A 41 1.12 14.25 -9.57
C SER A 41 2.29 13.82 -8.68
N MET A 42 3.41 14.53 -8.74
CA MET A 42 4.60 14.26 -7.93
C MET A 42 4.32 14.51 -6.45
N VAL A 43 3.76 15.67 -6.09
CA VAL A 43 3.38 16.00 -4.72
C VAL A 43 2.34 15.02 -4.17
N ARG A 44 1.42 14.53 -5.00
CA ARG A 44 0.43 13.52 -4.59
C ARG A 44 1.07 12.16 -4.33
N ALA A 45 2.08 11.78 -5.12
CA ALA A 45 2.87 10.57 -4.88
C ALA A 45 3.74 10.67 -3.61
N PHE A 46 4.32 11.83 -3.31
CA PHE A 46 5.09 12.03 -2.07
C PHE A 46 4.22 12.31 -0.83
N ARG A 47 2.93 12.65 -1.01
CA ARG A 47 1.96 12.80 0.06
C ARG A 47 1.27 11.51 0.47
N THR A 48 1.49 10.38 -0.22
CA THR A 48 1.03 9.10 0.33
C THR A 48 1.73 8.95 1.68
N PRO A 49 1.00 8.98 2.81
CA PRO A 49 1.63 8.80 4.10
C PRO A 49 2.39 7.47 4.07
N ILE A 50 3.53 7.42 4.76
CA ILE A 50 4.19 6.16 5.11
C ILE A 50 3.07 5.21 5.56
N ALA A 51 2.94 4.04 4.91
CA ALA A 51 1.90 3.08 5.25
C ALA A 51 2.04 2.77 6.74
N VAL A 52 1.16 3.38 7.55
CA VAL A 52 1.15 3.14 8.99
C VAL A 52 0.65 1.72 9.12
N LEU A 53 1.53 0.82 9.54
CA LEU A 53 1.18 -0.58 9.75
C LEU A 53 -0.06 -0.61 10.65
N PRO A 54 -1.18 -1.20 10.19
CA PRO A 54 -2.39 -1.26 11.00
C PRO A 54 -2.17 -2.04 12.31
N PHE A 55 -1.24 -3.00 12.29
CA PHE A 55 -1.12 -4.02 13.34
C PHE A 55 0.35 -4.37 13.68
N PRO A 56 1.20 -3.42 14.14
CA PRO A 56 2.61 -3.72 14.39
C PRO A 56 2.82 -4.70 15.55
N ASP A 57 1.99 -4.63 16.60
CA ASP A 57 2.17 -5.38 17.85
C ASP A 57 1.00 -6.31 18.21
N THR A 58 -0.05 -6.40 17.38
CA THR A 58 -1.30 -7.11 17.72
C THR A 58 -1.30 -8.59 17.33
N VAL A 59 -0.17 -9.28 17.41
CA VAL A 59 -0.11 -10.71 17.13
C VAL A 59 -0.57 -11.53 18.34
N ILE A 60 -1.33 -12.60 18.10
CA ILE A 60 -1.74 -13.54 19.16
C ILE A 60 -0.61 -14.53 19.40
N ASP A 61 -0.07 -14.52 20.62
CA ASP A 61 1.12 -15.29 20.99
C ASP A 61 0.84 -16.78 21.27
N LEU A 62 -0.40 -17.13 21.61
CA LEU A 62 -0.77 -18.50 21.97
C LEU A 62 -2.17 -18.83 21.41
N PRO A 63 -2.32 -19.97 20.71
CA PRO A 63 -3.64 -20.42 20.27
C PRO A 63 -4.46 -20.90 21.47
N ALA A 64 -5.77 -20.68 21.46
CA ALA A 64 -6.65 -21.15 22.53
C ALA A 64 -6.86 -22.67 22.49
N ILE A 65 -6.55 -23.31 21.36
CA ILE A 65 -6.73 -24.74 21.12
C ILE A 65 -5.40 -25.46 21.33
N SER A 66 -5.44 -26.65 21.95
CA SER A 66 -4.30 -27.56 21.99
C SER A 66 -4.06 -28.17 20.61
N ILE A 67 -3.10 -27.61 19.89
CA ILE A 67 -2.55 -28.13 18.64
C ILE A 67 -1.35 -29.05 18.92
N SER A 68 -0.92 -29.82 17.93
CA SER A 68 0.25 -30.70 18.09
C SER A 68 1.53 -29.91 18.40
N ASP A 69 2.46 -30.52 19.16
CA ASP A 69 3.71 -29.86 19.57
C ASP A 69 4.53 -29.35 18.37
N ALA A 70 4.51 -30.07 17.25
CA ALA A 70 5.18 -29.67 16.02
C ALA A 70 4.54 -28.40 15.42
N VAL A 71 3.20 -28.36 15.33
CA VAL A 71 2.46 -27.20 14.80
C VAL A 71 2.60 -25.99 15.74
N MET A 72 2.66 -26.23 17.05
CA MET A 72 2.90 -25.18 18.04
C MET A 72 4.28 -24.52 17.84
N ALA A 73 5.32 -25.31 17.56
CA ALA A 73 6.64 -24.77 17.29
C ALA A 73 6.65 -23.86 16.05
N ASP A 74 6.01 -24.28 14.97
CA ASP A 74 5.86 -23.49 13.75
C ASP A 74 5.05 -22.21 14.01
N PHE A 75 3.96 -22.30 14.77
CA PHE A 75 3.15 -21.15 15.18
C PHE A 75 3.99 -20.12 15.95
N VAL A 76 4.70 -20.55 17.00
CA VAL A 76 5.53 -19.64 17.81
C VAL A 76 6.67 -19.01 16.99
N SER A 77 7.31 -19.78 16.10
CA SER A 77 8.32 -19.26 15.17
C SER A 77 7.75 -18.18 14.25
N SER A 78 6.55 -18.42 13.71
CA SER A 78 5.90 -17.48 12.81
C SER A 78 5.49 -16.18 13.52
N VAL A 79 5.06 -16.27 14.78
CA VAL A 79 4.76 -15.11 15.64
C VAL A 79 6.04 -14.31 15.92
N ALA A 80 7.16 -14.98 16.20
CA ALA A 80 8.44 -14.30 16.37
C ALA A 80 8.86 -13.55 15.10
N THR A 81 8.71 -14.19 13.94
CA THR A 81 8.98 -13.59 12.62
C THR A 81 8.06 -12.40 12.32
N TYR A 82 6.81 -12.47 12.76
CA TYR A 82 5.87 -11.35 12.68
C TYR A 82 6.37 -10.16 13.51
N LYS A 83 6.81 -10.41 14.75
CA LYS A 83 7.33 -9.37 15.66
C LYS A 83 8.62 -8.73 15.16
N THR A 84 9.40 -9.42 14.33
CA THR A 84 10.57 -8.82 13.66
C THR A 84 10.20 -7.97 12.46
N GLY A 85 8.91 -7.84 12.11
CA GLY A 85 8.42 -7.06 10.97
C GLY A 85 8.47 -7.80 9.63
N ASN A 86 8.87 -9.08 9.62
CA ASN A 86 8.96 -9.89 8.41
C ASN A 86 7.61 -10.55 8.11
N TYR A 87 6.61 -9.74 7.77
CA TYR A 87 5.22 -10.21 7.62
C TYR A 87 5.03 -11.24 6.50
N GLN A 88 5.77 -11.12 5.39
CA GLN A 88 5.69 -12.09 4.29
C GLN A 88 6.18 -13.49 4.71
N ASP A 89 7.29 -13.54 5.45
CA ASP A 89 7.83 -14.79 5.98
C ASP A 89 6.95 -15.35 7.10
N ALA A 90 6.36 -14.49 7.92
CA ALA A 90 5.39 -14.92 8.93
C ALA A 90 4.17 -15.61 8.29
N ILE A 91 3.66 -15.06 7.17
CA ILE A 91 2.55 -15.68 6.41
C ILE A 91 2.95 -17.05 5.87
N SER A 92 4.15 -17.18 5.29
CA SER A 92 4.60 -18.45 4.71
C SER A 92 4.79 -19.54 5.79
N GLN A 93 5.25 -19.15 6.98
CA GLN A 93 5.36 -20.03 8.14
C GLN A 93 4.00 -20.38 8.78
N MET A 94 3.01 -19.48 8.75
CA MET A 94 1.67 -19.76 9.29
C MET A 94 0.78 -20.58 8.36
N MET A 95 1.07 -20.59 7.05
CA MET A 95 0.29 -21.34 6.07
C MET A 95 0.20 -22.86 6.37
N PRO A 96 1.30 -23.57 6.68
CA PRO A 96 1.22 -24.98 7.07
C PRO A 96 0.49 -25.20 8.41
N VAL A 97 0.45 -24.19 9.29
CA VAL A 97 -0.29 -24.27 10.57
C VAL A 97 -1.79 -24.35 10.30
N VAL A 98 -2.33 -23.50 9.42
CA VAL A 98 -3.76 -23.50 9.08
C VAL A 98 -4.15 -24.65 8.14
N GLU A 99 -3.19 -25.25 7.43
CA GLU A 99 -3.42 -26.48 6.65
C GLU A 99 -3.56 -27.70 7.56
N GLN A 100 -2.75 -27.79 8.62
CA GLN A 100 -2.81 -28.88 9.59
C GLN A 100 -3.98 -28.72 10.56
N GLU A 101 -4.24 -27.50 11.02
CA GLU A 101 -5.28 -27.19 12.00
C GLU A 101 -6.19 -26.06 11.50
N PRO A 102 -7.14 -26.37 10.59
CA PRO A 102 -8.02 -25.36 10.00
C PRO A 102 -8.93 -24.67 11.02
N SER A 103 -9.18 -25.30 12.18
CA SER A 103 -9.97 -24.74 13.28
C SER A 103 -9.20 -23.74 14.15
N CYS A 104 -7.89 -23.56 13.93
CA CYS A 104 -7.08 -22.61 14.67
C CYS A 104 -7.44 -21.16 14.28
N ALA A 105 -8.38 -20.56 15.02
CA ALA A 105 -8.85 -19.21 14.78
C ALA A 105 -7.73 -18.17 14.89
N GLU A 106 -6.82 -18.33 15.85
CA GLU A 106 -5.69 -17.45 16.09
C GLU A 106 -4.69 -17.46 14.93
N ALA A 107 -4.47 -18.61 14.30
CA ALA A 107 -3.58 -18.69 13.14
C ALA A 107 -4.18 -17.95 11.94
N TRP A 108 -5.48 -18.12 11.67
CA TRP A 108 -6.17 -17.34 10.64
C TRP A 108 -6.17 -15.84 10.94
N HIS A 109 -6.31 -15.47 12.22
CA HIS A 109 -6.26 -14.08 12.65
C HIS A 109 -4.87 -13.48 12.38
N ASN A 110 -3.81 -14.13 12.84
CA ASN A 110 -2.43 -13.66 12.64
C ASN A 110 -2.06 -13.55 11.15
N ILE A 111 -2.50 -14.50 10.30
CA ILE A 111 -2.34 -14.40 8.85
C ILE A 111 -3.06 -13.14 8.30
N GLY A 112 -4.28 -12.87 8.78
CA GLY A 112 -5.04 -11.68 8.38
C GLY A 112 -4.32 -10.38 8.72
N LEU A 113 -3.77 -10.28 9.93
CA LEU A 113 -2.99 -9.12 10.36
C LEU A 113 -1.70 -8.97 9.57
N ALA A 114 -1.03 -10.08 9.26
CA ALA A 114 0.19 -10.07 8.47
C ALA A 114 -0.08 -9.59 7.04
N TYR A 115 -1.17 -10.03 6.41
CA TYR A 115 -1.57 -9.54 5.09
C TYR A 115 -1.91 -8.04 5.11
N ALA A 116 -2.59 -7.58 6.16
CA ALA A 116 -2.89 -6.16 6.35
C ALA A 116 -1.62 -5.31 6.44
N ASN A 117 -0.61 -5.79 7.19
CA ASN A 117 0.67 -5.12 7.30
C ASN A 117 1.51 -5.13 6.00
N VAL A 118 1.32 -6.13 5.14
CA VAL A 118 1.91 -6.15 3.78
C VAL A 118 1.13 -5.24 2.80
N GLY A 119 -0.06 -4.76 3.19
CA GLY A 119 -0.94 -3.92 2.37
C GLY A 119 -1.93 -4.69 1.50
N ASP A 120 -2.04 -6.01 1.66
CA ASP A 120 -3.00 -6.86 0.95
C ASP A 120 -4.30 -6.97 1.76
N ASN A 121 -5.08 -5.88 1.74
CA ASN A 121 -6.33 -5.78 2.52
C ASN A 121 -7.38 -6.82 2.09
N ASP A 122 -7.40 -7.20 0.81
CA ASP A 122 -8.34 -8.20 0.30
C ASP A 122 -8.10 -9.57 0.94
N LYS A 123 -6.83 -10.01 0.99
CA LYS A 123 -6.48 -11.26 1.67
C LYS A 123 -6.61 -11.13 3.18
N ALA A 124 -6.29 -9.97 3.75
CA ALA A 124 -6.46 -9.72 5.18
C ALA A 124 -7.91 -9.95 5.62
N VAL A 125 -8.88 -9.35 4.92
CA VAL A 125 -10.30 -9.50 5.22
C VAL A 125 -10.74 -10.96 5.06
N ARG A 126 -10.32 -11.66 4.01
CA ARG A 126 -10.69 -13.08 3.82
C ARG A 126 -10.16 -13.97 4.94
N SER A 127 -8.93 -13.76 5.38
CA SER A 127 -8.34 -14.53 6.47
C SER A 127 -9.01 -14.22 7.81
N LEU A 128 -9.33 -12.95 8.07
CA LEU A 128 -10.10 -12.57 9.26
C LEU A 128 -11.52 -13.15 9.23
N LEU A 129 -12.19 -13.23 8.09
CA LEU A 129 -13.49 -13.89 8.01
C LEU A 129 -13.41 -15.37 8.43
N LYS A 130 -12.39 -16.09 7.96
CA LYS A 130 -12.15 -17.48 8.40
C LYS A 130 -11.88 -17.57 9.91
N ALA A 131 -11.11 -16.64 10.46
CA ALA A 131 -10.88 -16.57 11.90
C ALA A 131 -12.19 -16.34 12.67
N SER A 132 -13.08 -15.50 12.15
CA SER A 132 -14.41 -15.24 12.73
C SER A 132 -15.25 -16.51 12.78
N ASP A 133 -15.30 -17.25 11.67
CA ASP A 133 -16.05 -18.50 11.59
C ASP A 133 -15.52 -19.54 12.59
N ALA A 134 -14.19 -19.63 12.74
CA ALA A 134 -13.57 -20.52 13.72
C ALA A 134 -13.84 -20.06 15.17
N TYR A 135 -13.75 -18.77 15.48
CA TYR A 135 -14.06 -18.27 16.82
C TYR A 135 -15.52 -18.49 17.23
N GLU A 136 -16.44 -18.39 16.28
CA GLU A 136 -17.86 -18.67 16.52
C GLU A 136 -18.09 -20.15 16.88
N GLN A 137 -17.38 -21.08 16.22
CA GLN A 137 -17.43 -22.50 16.56
C GLN A 137 -16.93 -22.77 17.99
N HIS A 138 -15.86 -22.08 18.41
CA HIS A 138 -15.28 -22.24 19.74
C HIS A 138 -15.98 -21.40 20.83
N LYS A 139 -17.02 -20.62 20.48
CA LYS A 139 -17.73 -19.69 21.37
C LYS A 139 -16.80 -18.70 22.10
N THR A 140 -15.69 -18.34 21.47
CA THR A 140 -14.68 -17.48 22.06
C THR A 140 -15.04 -16.01 21.83
N GLN A 141 -15.84 -15.46 22.74
CA GLN A 141 -16.35 -14.09 22.64
C GLN A 141 -15.24 -13.03 22.56
N ALA A 142 -14.15 -13.20 23.31
CA ALA A 142 -13.02 -12.26 23.32
C ALA A 142 -12.30 -12.17 21.95
N GLY A 143 -12.17 -13.30 21.24
CA GLY A 143 -11.57 -13.35 19.90
C GLY A 143 -12.42 -12.62 18.87
N ILE A 144 -13.75 -12.84 18.92
CA ILE A 144 -14.71 -12.16 18.04
C ILE A 144 -14.70 -10.64 18.24
N GLU A 145 -14.63 -10.18 19.50
CA GLU A 145 -14.59 -8.75 19.81
C GLU A 145 -13.33 -8.08 19.26
N ARG A 146 -12.16 -8.71 19.46
CA ARG A 146 -10.88 -8.23 18.92
C ARG A 146 -10.90 -8.18 17.39
N LEU A 147 -11.38 -9.24 16.76
CA LEU A 147 -11.51 -9.35 15.32
C LEU A 147 -12.41 -8.27 14.72
N LYS A 148 -13.52 -7.93 15.39
CA LYS A 148 -14.40 -6.82 14.97
C LYS A 148 -13.68 -5.48 15.01
N GLN A 149 -12.85 -5.25 16.02
CA GLN A 149 -12.04 -4.03 16.09
C GLN A 149 -11.02 -3.98 14.95
N ASP A 150 -10.31 -5.08 14.70
CA ASP A 150 -9.31 -5.15 13.63
C ASP A 150 -9.94 -4.97 12.24
N LEU A 151 -11.10 -5.59 11.98
CA LEU A 151 -11.86 -5.37 10.75
C LEU A 151 -12.33 -3.91 10.61
N ALA A 152 -12.70 -3.25 11.70
CA ALA A 152 -13.09 -1.84 11.65
C ALA A 152 -11.89 -0.94 11.29
N ILE A 153 -10.70 -1.24 11.82
CA ILE A 153 -9.45 -0.55 11.46
C ILE A 153 -9.16 -0.72 9.98
N LEU A 154 -9.22 -1.95 9.46
CA LEU A 154 -9.00 -2.22 8.03
C LEU A 154 -9.99 -1.46 7.12
N LYS A 155 -11.27 -1.42 7.50
CA LYS A 155 -12.29 -0.68 6.76
C LYS A 155 -12.09 0.84 6.80
N ALA A 156 -11.47 1.36 7.85
CA ALA A 156 -11.16 2.79 7.96
C ALA A 156 -9.96 3.21 7.09
N GLN A 157 -9.19 2.23 6.57
CA GLN A 157 -7.97 2.47 5.78
C GLN A 157 -8.16 2.34 4.26
N GLY A 158 -9.29 1.80 3.80
CA GLY A 158 -9.67 1.70 2.38
C GLY A 158 -10.62 2.80 1.95
#